data_AF-A0A9D7TXI8-F1
#
_entry.id   AF-A0A9D7TXI8-F1
#
_cell.length_a   1.000
_cell.length_b   1.000
_cell.length_c   1.000
_cell.angle_alpha   90.00
_cell.angle_beta   90.00
_cell.angle_gamma   90.00
#
_symmetry.space_group_name_H-M   'P 1'
#
loop_
_entity.id
_entity.type
_entity.pdbx_description
1 polymer ?
#
loop_
_entity_poly.entity_id
_entity_poly.type
_entity_poly.pdbx_seq_one_letter_code
_entity_poly.pdbx_strand_id
1 'polypeptide(L)' 'MLNKNKVALANYNTLSFSHKREYVEWILSAKKEETKQKRLLNTIEKLAEGKKTHNQK' A
#
# COMPACT_ATOMS: atom_id res chain seq x y z
N MET A 1 -12.23 -4.66 -1.30
CA MET A 1 -10.78 -4.42 -1.12
C MET A 1 -10.56 -2.91 -1.13
N LEU A 2 -9.68 -2.38 -0.27
CA LEU A 2 -9.56 -0.96 0.19
C LEU A 2 -10.82 -0.35 0.85
N ASN A 3 -12.02 -0.58 0.30
CA ASN A 3 -13.28 -0.09 0.87
C ASN A 3 -13.71 -0.78 2.19
N LYS A 4 -13.04 -1.90 2.55
CA LYS A 4 -13.27 -2.57 3.83
C LYS A 4 -12.53 -1.89 5.00
N ASN A 5 -11.54 -1.04 4.72
CA ASN A 5 -10.67 -0.48 5.76
C ASN A 5 -10.52 1.04 5.54
N LYS A 6 -11.50 1.79 6.06
CA LYS A 6 -11.55 3.25 5.96
C LYS A 6 -10.28 3.93 6.50
N VAL A 7 -9.62 3.33 7.49
CA VAL A 7 -8.37 3.81 8.09
C VAL A 7 -7.22 3.77 7.08
N ALA A 8 -7.03 2.65 6.38
CA ALA A 8 -5.97 2.52 5.38
C ALA A 8 -6.20 3.47 4.19
N LEU A 9 -7.46 3.68 3.79
CA LEU A 9 -7.81 4.65 2.74
C LEU A 9 -7.54 6.09 3.17
N ALA A 10 -7.88 6.46 4.41
CA ALA A 10 -7.60 7.77 4.96
C ALA A 10 -6.09 8.03 5.05
N ASN A 11 -5.32 7.08 5.59
CA ASN A 11 -3.86 7.16 5.63
C ASN A 11 -3.25 7.20 4.23
N TYR A 12 -3.77 6.42 3.29
CA TYR A 12 -3.31 6.53 1.90
C TYR A 12 -3.59 7.90 1.31
N ASN A 13 -4.77 8.48 1.56
CA ASN A 13 -5.10 9.82 1.05
C ASN A 13 -4.21 10.91 1.64
N THR A 14 -3.84 10.82 2.91
CA THR A 14 -2.92 11.77 3.58
C THR A 14 -1.47 11.62 3.13
N LEU A 15 -1.10 10.51 2.47
CA LEU A 15 0.25 10.34 1.93
C LEU A 15 0.52 11.24 0.72
N SER A 16 1.75 11.76 0.68
CA SER A 16 2.32 12.47 -0.46
C SER A 16 2.40 11.58 -1.70
N PHE A 17 2.39 12.21 -2.89
CA PHE A 17 2.42 11.54 -4.18
C PHE A 17 3.60 10.55 -4.33
N SER A 18 4.79 10.88 -3.80
CA SER A 18 5.97 10.01 -3.85
C SER A 18 5.74 8.67 -3.13
N HIS A 19 5.13 8.69 -1.95
CA HIS A 19 4.81 7.48 -1.20
C HIS A 19 3.75 6.63 -1.91
N LYS A 20 2.74 7.28 -2.50
CA LYS A 20 1.73 6.61 -3.32
C LYS A 20 2.37 5.91 -4.53
N ARG A 21 3.27 6.59 -5.23
CA ARG A 21 4.04 6.02 -6.34
C ARG A 21 4.86 4.82 -5.91
N GLU A 22 5.56 4.90 -4.79
CA GLU A 22 6.43 3.81 -4.33
C GLU A 22 5.64 2.51 -4.09
N TYR A 23 4.47 2.59 -3.44
CA TYR A 23 3.59 1.44 -3.29
C TYR A 23 3.09 0.90 -4.63
N VAL A 24 2.71 1.80 -5.55
CA VAL A 24 2.23 1.41 -6.88
C VAL A 24 3.36 0.73 -7.67
N GLU A 25 4.56 1.29 -7.70
CA GLU A 25 5.73 0.71 -8.37
C GLU A 25 6.11 -0.63 -7.74
N TRP A 26 6.04 -0.76 -6.42
CA TRP A 26 6.28 -2.03 -5.73
C TRP A 26 5.22 -3.08 -6.11
N ILE A 27 3.94 -2.73 -6.18
CA ILE A 27 2.89 -3.66 -6.61
C ILE A 27 3.09 -4.02 -8.10
N LEU A 28 3.35 -3.04 -8.96
CA LEU A 28 3.54 -3.24 -10.40
C LEU A 28 4.80 -4.05 -10.74
N SER A 29 5.83 -3.96 -9.91
CA SER A 29 7.06 -4.76 -10.04
C SER A 29 6.80 -6.27 -9.96
N ALA A 30 5.73 -6.71 -9.31
CA ALA A 30 5.37 -8.12 -9.26
C ALA A 30 4.77 -8.62 -10.59
N LYS A 31 5.41 -9.59 -11.24
CA LYS A 31 4.90 -10.21 -12.48
C LYS A 31 3.66 -11.09 -12.26
N LYS A 32 3.55 -11.74 -11.10
CA LYS A 32 2.45 -12.65 -10.74
C LYS A 32 1.31 -11.89 -10.05
N GLU A 33 0.07 -12.14 -10.46
CA GLU A 33 -1.12 -11.53 -9.84
C GLU A 33 -1.28 -11.88 -8.36
N GLU A 34 -1.02 -13.13 -7.96
CA GLU A 34 -1.03 -13.51 -6.54
C GLU A 34 -0.06 -12.67 -5.70
N THR A 35 1.11 -12.34 -6.26
CA THR A 35 2.09 -11.49 -5.59
C THR A 35 1.64 -10.04 -5.54
N LYS A 36 0.99 -9.54 -6.59
CA LYS A 36 0.35 -8.20 -6.58
C LYS A 36 -0.70 -8.11 -5.48
N GLN A 37 -1.57 -9.12 -5.35
CA GLN A 37 -2.60 -9.16 -4.31
C GLN A 37 -2.00 -9.24 -2.90
N LYS A 38 -0.96 -10.06 -2.69
CA LYS A 38 -0.23 -10.09 -1.42
C LYS A 38 0.40 -8.73 -1.08
N ARG A 39 1.05 -8.07 -2.04
CA ARG A 39 1.65 -6.73 -1.84
C ARG A 39 0.59 -5.67 -1.56
N LEU A 40 -0.57 -5.74 -2.21
CA LEU A 40 -1.71 -4.85 -1.94
C LEU A 40 -2.22 -5.04 -0.50
N LEU A 41 -2.42 -6.29 -0.06
CA LEU A 41 -2.84 -6.58 1.31
C LEU A 41 -1.81 -6.06 2.32
N ASN A 42 -0.53 -6.34 2.09
CA ASN A 42 0.54 -5.88 2.95
C ASN A 42 0.63 -4.34 3.00
N THR A 43 0.34 -3.67 1.88
CA THR A 43 0.24 -2.21 1.80
C THR A 43 -0.89 -1.70 2.70
N ILE A 44 -2.07 -2.33 2.64
CA ILE A 44 -3.22 -1.97 3.50
C ILE A 44 -2.89 -2.18 4.98
N GLU A 45 -2.21 -3.27 5.34
CA GLU A 45 -1.78 -3.53 6.72
C GLU A 45 -0.77 -2.46 7.20
N LYS A 46 0.26 -2.17 6.40
CA LYS A 46 1.24 -1.13 6.73
C LYS A 46 0.61 0.25 6.84
N LEU A 47 -0.33 0.59 5.95
CA LEU A 47 -1.09 1.83 6.01
C LEU A 47 -1.98 1.89 7.25
N ALA A 48 -2.56 0.76 7.66
CA ALA A 48 -3.34 0.67 8.91
C ALA A 48 -2.43 0.84 10.15
N GLU A 49 -1.19 0.36 10.10
CA GLU A 49 -0.15 0.62 11.12
C GLU A 49 0.38 2.07 11.09
N GLY A 50 0.03 2.89 10.09
CA GLY A 50 0.54 4.26 9.95
C GLY A 50 1.91 4.37 9.28
N LYS A 51 2.41 3.28 8.69
CA LYS A 51 3.65 3.28 7.89
C LYS A 51 3.39 3.94 6.55
N LYS A 52 4.32 4.81 6.14
CA LYS A 52 4.17 5.66 4.95
C LYS A 52 4.74 5.03 3.69
N THR A 53 5.63 4.05 3.83
CA THR A 53 6.21 3.32 2.69
C THR A 53 6.41 1.84 2.99
N HIS A 54 6.59 1.05 1.93
CA HIS A 54 6.87 -0.38 2.05
C HIS A 54 8.22 -0.68 2.71
N ASN A 55 9.16 0.26 2.63
CA ASN A 55 10.57 0.11 3.01
C ASN A 55 10.95 0.83 4.33
N GLN A 56 9.98 1.28 5.14
CA GLN A 56 10.32 1.78 6.49
C GLN A 56 10.76 0.62 7.38
N LYS A 57 12.05 0.66 7.78
CA LYS A 57 12.71 -0.23 8.72
C LYS A 57 12.37 0.16 10.16
#